data_AF-A0A8E2EDI4-F1
#
_entry.id   AF-A0A8E2EDI4-F1
#
_cell.length_a   1.000
_cell.length_b   1.000
_cell.length_c   1.000
_cell.angle_alpha   90.00
_cell.angle_beta   90.00
_cell.angle_gamma   90.00
#
_symmetry.space_group_name_H-M   'P 1'
#
loop_
_entity.id
_entity.type
_entity.pdbx_description
1 polymer ?
#
loop_
_entity_poly.entity_id
_entity_poly.type
_entity_poly.pdbx_seq_one_letter_code
_entity_poly.pdbx_strand_id
1 'polypeptide(L)'
;MFLTVQRVSRMIERVFKASALNIAIQDGTDAGQSVPHVHAHIIPRNSGDMDHRGGKDAIYGMMESEEGDLGRQFQEHEGYGGQKRAKFPAVDADENRKPRSDEEMMREAEWLAQEIEREYSGGKQ
;
A
#
# COMPACT_ATOMS: atom_id res chain seq x y z
N MET A 1 -3.44 -2.93 16.58
CA MET A 1 -3.37 -3.01 15.10
C MET A 1 -4.73 -2.80 14.44
N PHE A 2 -5.69 -3.73 14.52
CA PHE A 2 -6.95 -3.65 13.75
C PHE A 2 -7.83 -2.43 14.03
N LEU A 3 -7.84 -1.88 15.25
CA LEU A 3 -8.53 -0.61 15.53
C LEU A 3 -7.94 0.56 14.73
N THR A 4 -6.61 0.59 14.60
CA THR A 4 -5.91 1.58 13.76
C THR A 4 -6.22 1.36 12.28
N VAL A 5 -6.21 0.11 11.82
CA VAL A 5 -6.60 -0.23 10.44
C VAL A 5 -8.00 0.27 10.14
N GLN A 6 -9.00 -0.06 10.97
CA GLN A 6 -10.37 0.40 10.79
C GLN A 6 -10.47 1.93 10.71
N ARG A 7 -9.69 2.63 11.54
CA ARG A 7 -9.67 4.09 11.56
C ARG A 7 -9.08 4.67 10.28
N VAL A 8 -7.91 4.18 9.88
CA VAL A 8 -7.23 4.62 8.66
C VAL A 8 -8.10 4.30 7.45
N SER A 9 -8.71 3.12 7.40
CA SER A 9 -9.64 2.69 6.35
C SER A 9 -10.77 3.70 6.11
N ARG A 10 -11.46 4.15 7.17
CA ARG A 10 -12.55 5.14 7.04
C ARG A 10 -12.06 6.47 6.47
N MET A 11 -10.92 6.96 6.96
CA MET A 11 -10.32 8.20 6.46
C MET A 11 -9.93 8.06 4.98
N ILE A 12 -9.24 6.96 4.61
CA ILE A 12 -8.81 6.67 3.24
C ILE A 12 -10.00 6.58 2.29
N GLU A 13 -11.04 5.84 2.66
CA GLU A 13 -12.27 5.73 1.86
C GLU A 13 -12.89 7.11 1.59
N ARG A 14 -12.96 7.97 2.62
CA ARG A 14 -13.49 9.34 2.50
C ARG A 14 -12.64 10.24 1.60
N VAL A 15 -11.33 10.32 1.84
CA VAL A 15 -10.47 11.30 1.15
C VAL A 15 -10.24 10.92 -0.31
N PHE A 16 -10.20 9.63 -0.63
CA PHE A 16 -10.09 9.12 -2.00
C PHE A 16 -11.44 8.89 -2.67
N LYS A 17 -12.56 9.16 -1.97
CA LYS A 17 -13.93 8.91 -2.44
C LYS A 17 -14.09 7.48 -2.99
N ALA A 18 -13.47 6.53 -2.31
CA ALA A 18 -13.54 5.13 -2.66
C ALA A 18 -14.92 4.57 -2.30
N SER A 19 -15.36 3.53 -3.02
CA SER A 19 -16.60 2.80 -2.71
C SER A 19 -16.36 1.48 -1.96
N ALA A 20 -15.10 1.04 -1.89
CA ALA A 20 -14.68 -0.16 -1.17
C ALA A 20 -13.18 -0.08 -0.84
N LEU A 21 -12.70 -1.04 -0.04
CA LEU A 21 -11.29 -1.20 0.29
C LEU A 21 -10.86 -2.66 0.16
N ASN A 22 -9.63 -2.90 -0.32
CA ASN A 22 -8.91 -4.14 -0.05
C ASN A 22 -8.07 -3.93 1.22
N ILE A 23 -8.24 -4.79 2.21
CA ILE A 23 -7.41 -4.83 3.42
C ILE A 23 -6.77 -6.21 3.50
N ALA A 24 -5.44 -6.26 3.44
CA ALA A 24 -4.69 -7.52 3.36
C ALA A 24 -3.55 -7.56 4.38
N ILE A 25 -3.30 -8.74 4.95
CA ILE A 25 -2.14 -9.04 5.79
C ILE A 25 -1.49 -10.30 5.23
N GLN A 26 -0.21 -10.20 4.90
CA GLN A 26 0.60 -11.32 4.42
C GLN A 26 1.45 -11.82 5.59
N ASP A 27 0.99 -12.85 6.28
CA ASP A 27 1.63 -13.42 7.46
C ASP A 27 2.53 -14.61 7.08
N GLY A 28 3.83 -14.34 6.92
CA GLY A 28 4.84 -15.31 6.52
C GLY A 28 5.19 -15.27 5.03
N THR A 29 6.35 -15.84 4.69
CA THR A 29 6.92 -15.81 3.33
C THR A 29 6.00 -16.43 2.30
N ASP A 30 5.32 -17.53 2.66
CA ASP A 30 4.44 -18.28 1.76
C ASP A 30 3.13 -17.53 1.48
N ALA A 31 2.80 -16.52 2.30
CA ALA A 31 1.70 -15.58 2.06
C ALA A 31 2.13 -14.34 1.27
N GLY A 32 3.39 -14.27 0.81
CA GLY A 32 3.93 -13.13 0.06
C GLY A 32 4.60 -12.05 0.92
N GLN A 33 4.86 -12.29 2.20
CA GLN A 33 5.49 -11.31 3.08
C GLN A 33 6.93 -10.97 2.64
N SER A 34 7.16 -9.70 2.30
CA SER A 34 8.49 -9.19 1.89
C SER A 34 9.33 -8.67 3.07
N VAL A 35 8.72 -7.94 4.00
CA VAL A 35 9.37 -7.41 5.21
C VAL A 35 9.01 -8.28 6.41
N PRO A 36 9.99 -8.72 7.23
CA PRO A 36 9.74 -9.51 8.44
C PRO A 36 9.18 -8.65 9.60
N HIS A 37 8.07 -7.95 9.33
CA HIS A 37 7.31 -7.14 10.26
C HIS A 37 5.84 -7.18 9.86
N VAL A 38 4.93 -7.37 10.82
CA VAL A 38 3.49 -7.42 10.55
C VAL A 38 3.02 -6.04 10.06
N HIS A 39 2.46 -5.99 8.86
CA HIS A 39 1.87 -4.80 8.26
C HIS A 39 0.55 -5.17 7.58
N ALA A 40 -0.29 -4.16 7.35
CA ALA A 40 -1.56 -4.31 6.64
C ALA A 40 -1.57 -3.36 5.44
N HIS A 41 -1.91 -3.89 4.27
CA HIS A 41 -2.23 -3.07 3.10
C HIS A 41 -3.65 -2.54 3.25
N ILE A 42 -3.86 -1.25 2.97
CA ILE A 42 -5.18 -0.61 2.90
C ILE A 42 -5.25 0.08 1.54
N ILE A 43 -6.01 -0.48 0.62
CA ILE A 43 -6.03 -0.05 -0.78
C ILE A 43 -7.44 0.41 -1.14
N PRO A 44 -7.66 1.71 -1.43
CA PRO A 44 -8.96 2.21 -1.86
C PRO A 44 -9.34 1.65 -3.24
N ARG A 45 -10.61 1.25 -3.38
CA ARG A 45 -11.16 0.62 -4.59
C ARG A 45 -12.40 1.36 -5.10
N ASN A 46 -12.55 1.37 -6.42
CA ASN A 46 -13.73 1.86 -7.12
C ASN A 46 -14.18 0.85 -8.19
N SER A 47 -15.43 0.94 -8.62
CA SER A 47 -15.92 0.09 -9.70
C SER A 47 -15.12 0.34 -10.99
N GLY A 48 -14.56 -0.72 -11.56
CA GLY A 48 -13.79 -0.69 -12.81
C GLY A 48 -12.37 -0.14 -12.69
N ASP A 49 -11.87 0.13 -11.47
CA ASP A 49 -10.52 0.68 -11.24
C ASP A 49 -9.38 -0.20 -11.79
N MET A 50 -9.60 -1.50 -11.89
CA MET A 50 -8.64 -2.48 -12.38
C MET A 50 -9.02 -3.10 -13.74
N ASP A 51 -10.06 -2.63 -14.42
CA ASP A 51 -10.49 -3.24 -15.69
C ASP A 51 -9.37 -3.20 -16.74
N HIS A 52 -8.59 -2.11 -16.75
CA HIS A 52 -7.41 -1.95 -17.61
C HIS A 52 -6.25 -2.92 -17.27
N ARG A 53 -6.30 -3.58 -16.11
CA ARG A 53 -5.26 -4.52 -15.62
C ARG A 53 -5.75 -5.97 -15.56
N GLY A 54 -6.90 -6.29 -16.15
CA GLY A 54 -7.45 -7.65 -16.14
C GLY A 54 -8.52 -7.89 -15.06
N GLY A 55 -9.05 -6.83 -14.44
CA GLY A 55 -10.18 -6.90 -13.53
C GLY A 55 -9.79 -6.94 -12.05
N LYS A 56 -10.78 -7.21 -11.20
CA LYS A 56 -10.68 -7.00 -9.74
C LYS A 56 -9.51 -7.74 -9.08
N ASP A 57 -9.20 -8.94 -9.58
CA ASP A 57 -8.18 -9.85 -9.04
C ASP A 57 -6.75 -9.45 -9.41
N ALA A 58 -6.56 -8.49 -10.33
CA ALA A 58 -5.24 -7.95 -10.67
C ALA A 58 -4.50 -7.41 -9.44
N ILE A 59 -5.23 -7.01 -8.39
CA ILE A 59 -4.65 -6.50 -7.14
C ILE A 59 -3.77 -7.53 -6.43
N TYR A 60 -4.05 -8.83 -6.55
CA TYR A 60 -3.25 -9.86 -5.89
C TYR A 60 -1.85 -9.94 -6.51
N GLY A 61 -1.77 -9.98 -7.84
CA GLY A 61 -0.50 -9.91 -8.55
C GLY A 61 0.25 -8.60 -8.27
N MET A 62 -0.46 -7.49 -8.08
CA MET A 62 0.17 -6.20 -7.74
C MET A 62 0.79 -6.21 -6.34
N MET A 63 0.12 -6.79 -5.34
CA MET A 63 0.67 -6.92 -3.98
C MET A 63 1.90 -7.85 -3.93
N GLU A 64 2.01 -8.79 -4.86
CA GLU A 64 3.17 -9.69 -5.00
C GLU A 64 4.25 -9.14 -5.95
N SER A 65 3.97 -8.03 -6.63
CA SER A 65 4.90 -7.38 -7.57
C SER A 65 5.93 -6.52 -6.84
N GLU A 66 6.91 -5.98 -7.58
CA GLU A 66 7.88 -5.02 -7.04
C GLU A 66 7.23 -3.79 -6.37
N GLU A 67 5.99 -3.43 -6.75
CA GLU A 67 5.24 -2.36 -6.08
C GLU A 67 4.83 -2.75 -4.64
N GLY A 68 4.41 -4.00 -4.45
CA GLY A 68 4.00 -4.50 -3.13
C GLY A 68 5.19 -4.87 -2.24
N ASP A 69 6.40 -4.95 -2.79
CA ASP A 69 7.63 -5.29 -2.05
C ASP A 69 8.15 -4.11 -1.21
N LEU A 70 7.59 -3.97 -0.01
CA LEU A 70 8.06 -3.01 0.99
C LEU A 70 9.53 -3.24 1.38
N GLY A 71 10.02 -4.49 1.32
CA GLY A 71 11.39 -4.83 1.74
C GLY A 71 12.42 -4.22 0.81
N ARG A 72 12.17 -4.30 -0.49
CA ARG A 72 12.98 -3.64 -1.49
C ARG A 72 12.89 -2.12 -1.40
N GLN A 73 11.69 -1.57 -1.20
CA GLN A 73 11.51 -0.12 -1.04
C GLN A 73 12.31 0.42 0.15
N PHE A 74 12.32 -0.26 1.29
CA PHE A 74 13.14 0.15 2.44
C PHE A 74 14.65 0.01 2.18
N GLN A 75 15.10 -1.04 1.48
CA GLN A 75 16.51 -1.22 1.13
C GLN A 75 17.03 -0.14 0.18
N GLU A 76 16.21 0.28 -0.78
CA GLU A 76 16.53 1.37 -1.72
C GLU A 76 16.60 2.72 -0.99
N HIS A 77 15.78 2.92 0.05
CA HIS A 77 15.73 4.15 0.86
C HIS A 77 16.90 4.29 1.85
N GLU A 78 17.27 3.19 2.53
CA GLU A 78 18.21 3.26 3.66
C GLU A 78 19.69 3.04 3.26
N GLY A 79 20.01 2.74 2.00
CA GLY A 79 21.40 2.53 1.56
C GLY A 79 22.15 1.39 2.29
N TYR A 80 21.43 0.54 3.03
CA TYR A 80 22.00 -0.57 3.78
C TYR A 80 22.17 -1.79 2.87
N GLY A 81 23.43 -2.18 2.64
CA GLY A 81 23.84 -3.35 1.86
C GLY A 81 23.42 -4.70 2.47
N GLY A 82 22.13 -4.99 2.47
CA GLY A 82 21.55 -6.29 2.84
C GLY A 82 21.53 -7.27 1.67
N GLN A 83 21.86 -8.53 1.95
CA GLN A 83 22.03 -9.62 0.96
C GLN A 83 20.87 -9.76 -0.02
N LYS A 84 21.21 -9.79 -1.32
CA LYS A 84 20.34 -10.16 -2.44
C LYS A 84 19.62 -11.49 -2.15
N ARG A 85 18.34 -11.44 -1.79
CA ARG A 85 17.46 -12.63 -1.80
C ARG A 85 16.93 -12.87 -3.21
N ALA A 86 16.66 -14.13 -3.48
CA ALA A 86 16.62 -14.75 -4.79
C ALA A 86 15.69 -14.06 -5.81
N LYS A 87 16.14 -14.01 -7.07
CA LYS A 87 15.36 -13.65 -8.25
C LYS A 87 14.07 -14.47 -8.30
N PHE A 88 12.95 -13.90 -7.89
CA PHE A 88 11.68 -14.23 -8.49
C PHE A 88 11.69 -13.65 -9.92
N PRO A 89 11.15 -14.37 -10.92
CA PRO A 89 10.96 -13.78 -12.24
C PRO A 89 10.10 -12.53 -12.08
N ALA A 90 10.58 -11.41 -12.61
CA ALA A 90 9.81 -10.17 -12.68
C ALA A 90 8.55 -10.48 -13.50
N VAL A 91 7.40 -10.56 -12.83
CA VAL A 91 6.10 -10.61 -13.49
C VAL A 91 5.79 -9.18 -13.90
N ASP A 92 6.13 -8.86 -15.15
CA ASP A 92 5.67 -7.70 -15.94
C ASP A 92 5.29 -6.45 -15.13
N ALA A 93 6.24 -5.96 -14.31
CA ALA A 93 6.11 -4.64 -13.72
C ALA A 93 6.26 -3.63 -14.86
N ASP A 94 5.12 -3.13 -15.35
CA ASP A 94 4.97 -2.06 -16.35
C ASP A 94 6.17 -1.10 -16.33
N GLU A 95 6.96 -1.08 -17.41
CA GLU A 95 8.19 -0.27 -17.55
C GLU A 95 7.97 1.23 -17.31
N ASN A 96 6.71 1.69 -17.32
CA ASN A 96 6.35 3.08 -17.05
C ASN A 96 6.23 3.41 -15.56
N ARG A 97 6.35 2.42 -14.67
CA ARG A 97 6.15 2.61 -13.24
C ARG A 97 7.43 3.07 -12.55
N LYS A 98 7.48 4.37 -12.23
CA LYS A 98 8.60 4.97 -11.49
C LYS A 98 8.26 5.08 -10.00
N PRO A 99 9.22 4.82 -9.09
CA PRO A 99 9.06 5.19 -7.69
C PRO A 99 8.66 6.65 -7.53
N ARG A 100 7.74 6.94 -6.61
CA ARG A 100 7.38 8.31 -6.24
C ARG A 100 8.54 8.96 -5.49
N SER A 101 8.66 10.28 -5.56
CA SER A 101 9.70 10.98 -4.80
C SER A 101 9.35 11.07 -3.33
N ASP A 102 10.38 11.14 -2.47
CA ASP A 102 10.22 11.33 -1.03
C ASP A 102 9.42 12.59 -0.70
N GLU A 103 9.62 13.65 -1.47
CA GLU A 103 8.89 14.90 -1.30
C GLU A 103 7.39 14.73 -1.60
N GLU A 104 7.04 13.95 -2.61
CA GLU A 104 5.64 13.62 -2.91
C GLU A 104 5.03 12.77 -1.79
N MET A 105 5.74 11.74 -1.33
CA MET A 105 5.29 10.87 -0.25
C MET A 105 5.14 11.64 1.08
N MET A 106 6.06 12.55 1.39
CA MET A 106 6.00 13.38 2.59
C MET A 106 4.79 14.32 2.54
N ARG A 107 4.56 15.00 1.42
CA ARG A 107 3.38 15.87 1.24
C ARG A 107 2.08 15.09 1.41
N GLU A 108 2.00 13.89 0.83
CA GLU A 108 0.84 13.02 1.00
C GLU A 108 0.66 12.62 2.48
N ALA A 109 1.74 12.23 3.17
CA ALA A 109 1.68 11.84 4.57
C ALA A 109 1.23 12.98 5.48
N GLU A 110 1.75 14.19 5.29
CA GLU A 110 1.34 15.39 6.04
C GLU A 110 -0.14 15.71 5.81
N TRP A 111 -0.60 15.60 4.58
CA TRP A 111 -2.02 15.80 4.24
C TRP A 111 -2.92 14.74 4.89
N LEU A 112 -2.54 13.46 4.83
CA LEU A 112 -3.29 12.38 5.47
C LEU A 112 -3.31 12.51 7.00
N ALA A 113 -2.24 13.02 7.61
CA ALA A 113 -2.19 13.33 9.03
C ALA A 113 -3.21 14.42 9.41
N GLN A 114 -3.35 15.47 8.60
CA GLN A 114 -4.38 16.49 8.82
C GLN A 114 -5.80 15.91 8.68
N GLU A 115 -6.01 15.04 7.70
CA GLU A 115 -7.32 14.42 7.46
C GLU A 115 -7.72 13.43 8.56
N ILE A 116 -6.77 12.70 9.15
CA ILE A 116 -7.07 11.83 10.29
C ILE A 116 -7.41 12.64 11.55
N GLU A 117 -6.78 13.80 11.76
CA GLU A 117 -7.11 14.74 12.86
C GLU A 117 -8.50 15.36 12.72
N ARG A 118 -8.91 15.70 11.50
CA ARG A 118 -10.28 16.16 11.21
C ARG A 118 -11.32 15.09 11.56
N GLU A 119 -11.01 13.82 11.33
CA GLU A 119 -11.84 12.69 11.74
C GLU A 119 -11.99 12.61 13.28
N TYR A 120 -10.94 12.92 14.04
CA TYR A 120 -11.03 13.01 15.52
C TYR A 120 -11.93 14.16 15.98
N SER A 121 -11.83 15.31 15.31
CA SER A 121 -12.53 16.54 15.70
C SER A 121 -14.00 16.55 15.28
N GLY A 122 -14.33 15.84 14.19
CA GLY A 122 -15.70 15.68 13.68
C GLY A 122 -16.56 14.67 14.45
N GLY A 123 -15.96 13.86 15.35
CA GLY A 123 -16.68 12.91 16.20
C GLY A 123 -17.44 13.53 17.39
N LYS A 124 -17.47 14.87 17.50
CA LYS A 124 -18.39 15.60 18.38
C LYS A 124 -19.56 16.14 17.55
N GLN A 125 -20.52 15.29 17.22
CA GLN A 125 -21.89 15.68 16.86
C GLN A 125 -22.86 14.73 17.55
#